data_AF-A0A4V1UNT0-F1
#
_entry.id   AF-A0A4V1UNT0-F1
#
_cell.length_a   1.000
_cell.length_b   1.000
_cell.length_c   1.000
_cell.angle_alpha   90.00
_cell.angle_beta   90.00
_cell.angle_gamma   90.00
#
_symmetry.space_group_name_H-M   'P 1'
#
loop_
_entity.id
_entity.type
_entity.pdbx_description
1 polymer ?
#
loop_
_entity_poly.entity_id
_entity_poly.type
_entity_poly.pdbx_seq_one_letter_code
_entity_poly.pdbx_strand_id
1 'polypeptide(L)' 'MQAELAWRHEADSLIALHGAGAIGTLVNRISDAVRLSDDRAVARLDHVLQLVEARLEQPWRQLPMQIAEHSMRPPEGAIY' A
#
# COMPACT_ATOMS: atom_id res chain seq x y z
N MET A 1 -3.70 -11.64 -16.49
CA MET A 1 -4.40 -11.90 -15.21
C MET A 1 -3.53 -12.61 -14.17
N GLN A 2 -2.83 -13.72 -14.47
CA GLN A 2 -1.97 -14.43 -13.49
C GLN A 2 -0.75 -13.62 -13.00
N ALA A 3 -0.09 -12.88 -13.90
CA ALA A 3 1.08 -12.05 -13.54
C ALA A 3 0.73 -10.94 -12.53
N GLU A 4 -0.43 -10.31 -12.70
CA GLU A 4 -0.91 -9.25 -11.81
C GLU A 4 -1.22 -9.76 -10.39
N LEU A 5 -1.79 -10.97 -10.27
CA LEU A 5 -1.99 -11.65 -8.99
C LEU A 5 -0.67 -11.97 -8.30
N ALA A 6 0.32 -12.44 -9.08
CA ALA A 6 1.65 -12.72 -8.55
C ALA A 6 2.34 -11.44 -8.04
N TRP A 7 2.23 -10.32 -8.76
CA TRP A 7 2.78 -9.02 -8.35
C TRP A 7 2.11 -8.47 -7.10
N ARG A 8 0.79 -8.62 -6.98
CA ARG A 8 0.07 -8.25 -5.75
C ARG A 8 0.53 -9.07 -4.55
N HIS A 9 0.70 -10.38 -4.71
CA HIS A 9 1.18 -11.24 -3.62
C HIS A 9 2.62 -10.90 -3.22
N GLU A 10 3.47 -10.56 -4.19
CA GLU A 10 4.85 -10.11 -3.98
C GLU A 10 4.90 -8.78 -3.20
N ALA A 11 4.05 -7.81 -3.57
CA ALA A 11 3.91 -6.54 -2.85
C ALA A 11 3.45 -6.74 -1.40
N ASP A 12 2.42 -7.56 -1.19
CA ASP A 12 1.87 -7.85 0.15
C ASP A 12 2.93 -8.54 1.04
N SER A 13 3.68 -9.49 0.47
CA SER A 13 4.78 -10.17 1.17
C SER A 13 5.92 -9.21 1.53
N LEU A 14 6.25 -8.27 0.66
CA LEU A 14 7.28 -7.26 0.92
C LEU A 14 6.86 -6.28 2.01
N ILE A 15 5.60 -5.84 2.01
CA ILE A 15 5.04 -5.00 3.08
C ILE A 15 5.02 -5.77 4.40
N ALA A 16 4.61 -7.04 4.40
CA ALA A 16 4.59 -7.85 5.61
C ALA A 16 5.99 -8.07 6.20
N LEU A 17 7.00 -8.25 5.35
CA LEU A 17 8.38 -8.51 5.79
C LEU A 17 9.14 -7.24 6.21
N HIS A 18 8.94 -6.13 5.50
CA HIS A 18 9.76 -4.93 5.65
C HIS A 18 9.00 -3.69 6.13
N GLY A 19 7.67 -3.72 6.17
CA GLY A 19 6.83 -2.58 6.51
C GLY A 19 7.15 -1.36 5.64
N ALA A 20 7.41 -0.21 6.28
CA ALA A 20 7.83 1.01 5.60
C ALA A 20 9.18 0.88 4.85
N GLY A 21 10.01 -0.12 5.19
CA GLY A 21 11.27 -0.42 4.49
C GLY A 21 11.10 -1.16 3.16
N ALA A 22 9.89 -1.57 2.79
CA ALA A 22 9.60 -2.27 1.54
C ALA A 22 9.95 -1.41 0.31
N ILE A 23 9.65 -0.10 0.37
CA ILE A 23 9.95 0.88 -0.69
C ILE A 23 11.46 0.93 -0.95
N GLY A 24 12.28 1.14 0.09
CA GLY A 24 13.73 1.21 -0.04
C GLY A 24 14.34 -0.08 -0.61
N THR A 25 13.78 -1.23 -0.26
CA THR A 25 14.19 -2.53 -0.80
C THR A 25 13.87 -2.64 -2.29
N LEU A 26 12.69 -2.20 -2.72
CA LEU A 26 12.29 -2.20 -4.13
C LEU A 26 13.14 -1.24 -4.97
N VAL A 27 13.39 -0.03 -4.47
CA VAL A 27 14.25 0.96 -5.14
C VAL A 27 15.67 0.43 -5.34
N ASN A 28 16.23 -0.27 -4.35
CA ASN A 28 17.53 -0.92 -4.50
C ASN A 28 17.52 -2.02 -5.58
N ARG A 29 16.48 -2.84 -5.64
CA ARG A 29 16.34 -3.89 -6.68
C ARG A 29 16.16 -3.28 -8.07
N ILE A 30 15.41 -2.18 -8.20
CA ILE A 30 15.26 -1.45 -9.47
C ILE A 30 16.61 -0.90 -9.91
N SER A 31 17.36 -0.30 -8.99
CA SER A 31 18.70 0.23 -9.26
C SER A 31 19.66 -0.85 -9.77
N ASP A 32 19.58 -2.06 -9.20
CA ASP A 32 20.35 -3.23 -9.65
C ASP A 32 19.93 -3.69 -11.05
N ALA A 33 18.62 -3.79 -11.31
CA ALA A 33 18.08 -4.14 -12.63
C ALA A 33 18.49 -3.13 -13.72
N VAL A 34 18.50 -1.82 -13.40
CA VAL A 34 18.98 -0.75 -14.30
C VAL A 34 20.47 -0.95 -14.60
N ARG A 35 21.29 -1.26 -13.60
CA ARG A 35 22.73 -1.53 -13.79
C ARG A 35 22.97 -2.74 -14.68
N LEU A 36 22.10 -3.74 -14.61
CA LEU A 36 22.14 -4.93 -15.45
C LEU A 36 21.50 -4.72 -16.84
N SER A 37 20.96 -3.53 -17.12
CA SER A 37 20.20 -3.21 -18.34
C SER A 37 19.05 -4.20 -18.62
N ASP A 38 18.37 -4.64 -17.56
CA ASP A 38 17.19 -5.49 -17.67
C ASP A 38 15.90 -4.66 -17.58
N ASP A 39 15.48 -4.09 -18.71
CA ASP A 39 14.29 -3.24 -18.81
C ASP A 39 13.00 -3.98 -18.37
N ARG A 40 12.94 -5.30 -18.55
CA ARG A 40 11.77 -6.10 -18.14
C ARG A 40 11.69 -6.22 -16.63
N ALA A 41 12.83 -6.44 -15.98
CA ALA A 41 12.91 -6.46 -14.52
C ALA A 41 12.58 -5.08 -13.92
N VAL A 42 13.08 -4.00 -14.53
CA VAL A 42 12.77 -2.63 -14.12
C VAL A 42 11.26 -2.36 -14.20
N ALA A 43 10.63 -2.63 -15.34
CA ALA A 43 9.19 -2.41 -15.52
C ALA A 43 8.34 -3.25 -14.55
N ARG A 44 8.75 -4.49 -14.28
CA ARG A 44 8.06 -5.35 -13.30
C ARG A 44 8.18 -4.79 -11.88
N LEU A 45 9.38 -4.43 -11.46
CA LEU A 45 9.65 -3.94 -10.10
C LEU A 45 9.01 -2.57 -9.86
N ASP A 46 8.96 -1.71 -10.87
CA ASP A 46 8.21 -0.44 -10.85
C ASP A 46 6.72 -0.68 -10.58
N HIS A 47 6.12 -1.67 -11.25
CA HIS A 47 4.72 -2.01 -11.03
C HIS A 47 4.44 -2.53 -9.61
N VAL A 48 5.37 -3.31 -9.05
CA VAL A 48 5.29 -3.77 -7.65
C VAL A 48 5.45 -2.59 -6.68
N LEU A 49 6.32 -1.62 -6.98
CA LEU A 49 6.50 -0.41 -6.20
C LEU A 49 5.21 0.41 -6.12
N GLN A 50 4.54 0.65 -7.25
CA GLN A 50 3.26 1.37 -7.27
C GLN A 50 2.18 0.69 -6.42
N LEU A 51 2.13 -0.65 -6.41
CA LEU A 51 1.21 -1.41 -5.57
C LEU A 51 1.54 -1.26 -4.08
N VAL A 52 2.83 -1.24 -3.73
CA VAL A 52 3.30 -1.06 -2.36
C VAL A 52 3.00 0.35 -1.86
N GLU A 53 3.30 1.38 -2.65
CA GLU A 53 2.98 2.78 -2.33
C GLU A 53 1.48 2.97 -2.13
N ALA A 54 0.66 2.51 -3.08
CA ALA A 54 -0.80 2.62 -2.98
C ALA A 54 -1.38 1.93 -1.73
N ARG A 55 -0.72 0.88 -1.22
CA ARG A 55 -1.13 0.20 0.02
C ARG A 55 -0.65 0.94 1.27
N LEU A 56 0.57 1.46 1.26
CA LEU A 56 1.12 2.21 2.39
C LEU A 56 0.49 3.61 2.53
N GLU A 57 0.06 4.23 1.43
CA GLU A 57 -0.66 5.50 1.41
C GLU A 57 -2.16 5.38 1.80
N GLN A 58 -2.69 4.15 1.87
CA GLN A 58 -4.06 3.90 2.30
C GLN A 58 -4.22 3.12 3.63
N PRO A 59 -3.54 3.50 4.73
CA PRO A 59 -3.77 2.83 6.02
C PRO A 59 -5.20 3.02 6.54
N TRP A 60 -5.86 4.13 6.19
CA TRP A 60 -7.18 4.52 6.68
C TRP A 60 -8.36 3.91 5.92
N ARG A 61 -8.16 3.32 4.73
CA ARG A 61 -9.26 2.66 4.00
C ARG A 61 -9.62 1.27 4.55
N GLN A 62 -8.81 0.75 5.47
CA GLN A 62 -9.10 -0.48 6.24
C GLN A 62 -9.64 -0.21 7.63
N LEU A 63 -9.75 1.06 8.07
CA LEU A 63 -10.58 1.36 9.24
C LEU A 63 -12.04 1.18 8.83
N PRO A 64 -12.81 0.27 9.45
CA PRO A 64 -14.25 0.30 9.29
C PRO A 64 -14.73 1.69 9.71
N MET A 65 -15.59 2.31 8.90
CA MET A 65 -16.26 3.60 9.12
C MET A 65 -17.10 3.67 10.42
N GLN A 66 -16.87 2.82 11.42
CA GLN A 66 -17.62 2.80 12.68
C GLN A 66 -17.33 4.01 13.59
N ILE A 67 -16.30 4.81 13.32
CA ILE A 67 -16.02 6.02 14.12
C ILE A 67 -16.74 7.27 13.54
N ALA A 68 -17.35 7.18 12.35
CA ALA A 68 -18.05 8.32 11.75
C ALA A 68 -19.53 8.45 12.19
N GLU A 69 -20.14 7.39 12.73
CA GLU A 69 -21.57 7.41 13.11
C GLU A 69 -21.86 7.78 14.57
N HIS A 70 -20.86 7.90 15.46
CA HIS A 70 -21.09 8.27 16.87
C HIS A 70 -21.14 9.79 17.13
N SER A 71 -21.28 10.61 16.08
CA SER A 71 -21.44 12.08 16.19
C SER A 71 -22.77 12.57 15.62
N MET A 72 -23.83 11.75 15.68
CA MET A 72 -25.17 12.16 15.23
C MET A 72 -26.30 11.68 16.17
N ARG A 73 -26.40 12.25 17.38
CA ARG A 73 -27.70 12.66 17.98
C ARG A 73 -27.54 13.50 19.28
N PRO A 74 -28.54 14.37 19.58
CA PRO A 74 -28.39 15.60 20.37
C PRO A 74 -28.60 15.37 21.88
N PRO A 75 -28.16 16.28 22.76
CA PRO A 75 -28.79 16.41 24.06
C PRO A 75 -30.18 17.02 23.86
N GLU A 76 -31.20 16.17 23.77
CA GLU A 76 -32.56 16.54 24.14
C GLU A 76 -32.54 17.06 25.59
N GLY A 77 -33.05 18.27 25.82
CA GLY A 77 -33.29 18.79 27.17
C GLY A 77 -32.31 19.87 27.63
N ALA A 78 -32.47 21.08 27.12
CA ALA A 78 -32.14 22.30 27.87
C ALA A 78 -33.41 23.14 27.94
N ILE A 79 -34.30 22.73 28.86
CA ILE A 79 -35.27 23.64 29.46
C ILE A 79 -34.46 24.46 30.48
N TYR A 80 -34.29 25.76 30.22
CA TYR A 80 -34.45 26.82 31.23
C TYR A 80 -34.54 28.19 30.53
#